data_AF-A0A7Z0I2P1-F1
#
_entry.id   AF-A0A7Z0I2P1-F1
#
_cell.length_a   1.000
_cell.length_b   1.000
_cell.length_c   1.000
_cell.angle_alpha   90.00
_cell.angle_beta   90.00
_cell.angle_gamma   90.00
#
_symmetry.space_group_name_H-M   'P 1'
#
loop_
_entity.id
_entity.type
_entity.pdbx_description
1 polymer ?
#
loop_
_entity_poly.entity_id
_entity_poly.type
_entity_poly.pdbx_seq_one_letter_code
_entity_poly.pdbx_strand_id
1 'polypeptide(L)'
;MTAVAHIPGPAPDLPGLINRAATMLAGAKTAAEVLEAREVAGLAYDTAKRAARLSRAKSAHDDLIAAAHRAQADALEIEAAAKRRLADEYDAAQARGEVAKRGWESGVDKHNITTSAELGLRRDQIHEARRLRDAEAAEPGLVRRTLDAKLERGEEPTRSAVRRAAEDRLQRSLERLQRVQESVQRLEETRPPPLTPEQRARQIAVFGTQEDRAIHERLVEIVERIDEQPSPAEAVRRIPPASRHAVEIAPMRRAAAWLTDFTTLYEQEVQNGTDASE
;
A
#
# COMPACT_ATOMS: atom_id res chain seq x y z
N MET A 1 -69.74 -2.74 9.49
CA MET A 1 -68.74 -2.14 8.58
C MET A 1 -68.29 -0.83 9.21
N THR A 2 -67.10 -0.84 9.82
CA THR A 2 -66.56 0.28 10.60
C THR A 2 -65.98 1.31 9.64
N ALA A 3 -66.49 2.53 9.68
CA ALA A 3 -66.04 3.62 8.81
C ALA A 3 -64.56 3.95 9.08
N VAL A 4 -63.75 3.86 8.03
CA VAL A 4 -62.35 4.28 8.04
C VAL A 4 -62.32 5.80 8.21
N ALA A 5 -61.68 6.26 9.28
CA ALA A 5 -61.45 7.66 9.56
C ALA A 5 -60.71 8.31 8.38
N HIS A 6 -61.24 9.45 7.93
CA HIS A 6 -60.63 10.32 6.93
C HIS A 6 -59.22 10.70 7.38
N ILE A 7 -58.20 10.23 6.66
CA ILE A 7 -56.82 10.69 6.81
C ILE A 7 -56.84 12.18 6.42
N PRO A 8 -56.50 13.11 7.32
CA PRO A 8 -56.50 14.52 6.95
C PRO A 8 -55.45 14.72 5.85
N GLY A 9 -55.81 15.50 4.82
CA GLY A 9 -54.90 15.88 3.74
C GLY A 9 -53.59 16.50 4.26
N PRO A 10 -52.57 16.65 3.40
CA PRO A 10 -51.27 17.15 3.80
C PRO A 10 -51.43 18.46 4.56
N ALA A 11 -50.89 18.51 5.78
CA ALA A 11 -50.87 19.71 6.59
C ALA A 11 -50.34 20.87 5.72
N PRO A 12 -50.99 22.05 5.71
CA PRO A 12 -50.57 23.15 4.86
C PRO A 12 -49.11 23.49 5.18
N ASP A 13 -48.28 23.51 4.15
CA ASP A 13 -46.88 23.89 4.29
C ASP A 13 -46.77 25.35 4.75
N LEU A 14 -45.65 25.69 5.40
CA LEU A 14 -45.45 27.02 5.95
C LEU A 14 -45.65 28.13 4.89
N PRO A 15 -45.13 28.00 3.65
CA PRO A 15 -45.40 28.95 2.57
C PRO A 15 -46.89 29.07 2.23
N GLY A 16 -47.64 27.97 2.21
CA GLY A 16 -49.07 27.95 1.98
C GLY A 16 -49.87 28.68 3.05
N LEU A 17 -49.51 28.53 4.34
CA LEU A 17 -50.12 29.28 5.44
C LEU A 17 -49.86 30.79 5.32
N ILE A 18 -48.63 31.18 4.92
CA ILE A 18 -48.26 32.58 4.71
C ILE A 18 -49.02 33.18 3.53
N ASN A 19 -49.05 32.49 2.40
CA ASN A 19 -49.75 32.93 1.19
C ASN A 19 -51.26 33.05 1.44
N ARG A 20 -51.83 32.11 2.21
CA ARG A 20 -53.25 32.15 2.61
C ARG A 20 -53.53 33.37 3.49
N ALA A 21 -52.73 33.60 4.54
CA ALA A 21 -52.90 34.77 5.41
C ALA A 21 -52.79 36.08 4.63
N ALA A 22 -51.81 36.18 3.72
CA ALA A 22 -51.61 37.36 2.87
C ALA A 22 -52.79 37.59 1.92
N THR A 23 -53.31 36.54 1.29
CA THR A 23 -54.46 36.61 0.39
C THR A 23 -55.73 37.01 1.15
N MET A 24 -55.98 36.42 2.32
CA MET A 24 -57.12 36.75 3.16
C MET A 24 -57.08 38.21 3.62
N LEU A 25 -55.90 38.70 4.04
CA LEU A 25 -55.73 40.10 4.43
C LEU A 25 -55.96 41.06 3.25
N ALA A 26 -55.40 40.74 2.08
CA ALA A 26 -55.55 41.56 0.88
C ALA A 26 -57.01 41.63 0.37
N GLY A 27 -57.79 40.56 0.58
CA GLY A 27 -59.19 40.47 0.17
C GLY A 27 -60.21 40.90 1.23
N ALA A 28 -59.79 41.22 2.45
CA ALA A 28 -60.69 41.53 3.56
C ALA A 28 -61.45 42.85 3.34
N LYS A 29 -62.77 42.79 3.46
CA LYS A 29 -63.70 43.94 3.35
C LYS A 29 -64.32 44.32 4.70
N THR A 30 -64.19 43.44 5.69
CA THR A 30 -64.78 43.62 7.02
C THR A 30 -63.74 43.43 8.12
N ALA A 31 -64.01 44.00 9.30
CA ALA A 31 -63.16 43.83 10.47
C ALA A 31 -63.04 42.35 10.91
N ALA A 32 -64.10 41.55 10.69
CA ALA A 32 -64.09 40.11 11.00
C ALA A 32 -63.08 39.35 10.13
N GLU A 33 -63.04 39.61 8.82
CA GLU A 33 -62.09 38.98 7.89
C GLU A 33 -60.64 39.40 8.18
N VAL A 34 -60.42 40.64 8.63
CA VAL A 34 -59.09 41.10 9.08
C VAL A 34 -58.64 40.32 10.33
N LEU A 35 -59.55 40.09 11.28
CA LEU A 35 -59.25 39.28 12.47
C LEU A 35 -58.95 37.82 12.08
N GLU A 36 -59.70 37.25 11.14
CA GLU A 36 -59.44 35.89 10.63
C GLU A 36 -58.06 35.78 9.96
N ALA A 37 -57.71 36.73 9.09
CA ALA A 37 -56.40 36.79 8.46
C ALA A 37 -55.25 36.90 9.49
N ARG A 38 -55.47 37.67 10.57
CA ARG A 38 -54.52 37.79 11.69
C ARG A 38 -54.33 36.47 12.43
N GLU A 39 -55.39 35.72 12.70
CA GLU A 39 -55.29 34.40 13.35
C GLU A 39 -54.53 33.40 12.47
N VAL A 40 -54.78 33.38 11.16
CA VAL A 40 -54.03 32.53 10.21
C VAL A 40 -52.54 32.94 10.15
N ALA A 41 -52.24 34.23 10.17
CA ALA A 41 -50.87 34.74 10.24
C ALA A 41 -50.18 34.34 11.57
N GLY A 42 -50.90 34.41 12.69
CA GLY A 42 -50.43 33.96 14.00
C GLY A 42 -50.08 32.46 14.01
N LEU A 43 -50.95 31.63 13.44
CA LEU A 43 -50.68 30.20 13.25
C LEU A 43 -49.44 29.94 12.40
N ALA A 44 -49.26 30.69 11.31
CA ALA A 44 -48.07 30.59 10.46
C ALA A 44 -46.79 30.92 11.24
N TYR A 45 -46.80 32.00 12.02
CA TYR A 45 -45.68 32.40 12.87
C TYR A 45 -45.32 31.34 13.93
N ASP A 46 -46.32 30.81 14.64
CA ASP A 46 -46.09 29.79 15.66
C ASP A 46 -45.56 28.48 15.07
N THR A 47 -46.08 28.10 13.90
CA THR A 47 -45.60 26.95 13.13
C THR A 47 -44.14 27.15 12.71
N ALA A 48 -43.79 28.33 12.19
CA ALA A 48 -42.42 28.68 11.80
C ALA A 48 -41.47 28.63 13.00
N LYS A 49 -41.89 29.21 14.14
CA LYS A 49 -41.11 29.24 15.38
C LYS A 49 -40.86 27.84 15.93
N ARG A 50 -41.86 26.95 15.89
CA ARG A 50 -41.71 25.54 16.30
C ARG A 50 -40.79 24.78 15.36
N ALA A 51 -40.95 24.95 14.05
CA ALA A 51 -40.07 24.32 13.04
C ALA A 51 -38.61 24.75 13.22
N ALA A 52 -38.34 26.04 13.44
CA ALA A 52 -36.99 26.55 13.69
C ALA A 52 -36.36 25.98 14.97
N ARG A 53 -37.15 25.85 16.05
CA ARG A 53 -36.68 25.24 17.31
C ARG A 53 -36.36 23.75 17.12
N LEU A 54 -37.21 23.02 16.42
CA LEU A 54 -37.00 21.61 16.11
C LEU A 54 -35.75 21.41 15.25
N SER A 55 -35.58 22.23 14.21
CA SER A 55 -34.38 22.20 13.35
C SER A 55 -33.12 22.44 14.17
N ARG A 56 -33.08 23.46 15.05
CA ARG A 56 -31.94 23.70 15.93
C ARG A 56 -31.66 22.53 16.88
N ALA A 57 -32.71 21.95 17.46
CA ALA A 57 -32.55 20.79 18.33
C ALA A 57 -31.98 19.59 17.58
N LYS A 58 -32.43 19.34 16.35
CA LYS A 58 -31.88 18.30 15.48
C LYS A 58 -30.43 18.56 15.13
N SER A 59 -30.09 19.77 14.68
CA SER A 59 -28.69 20.12 14.37
C SER A 59 -27.77 19.93 15.58
N ALA A 60 -28.19 20.40 16.76
CA ALA A 60 -27.42 20.19 17.99
C ALA A 60 -27.24 18.71 18.33
N HIS A 61 -28.26 17.88 18.09
CA HIS A 61 -28.17 16.44 18.28
C HIS A 61 -27.20 15.78 17.29
N ASP A 62 -27.30 16.14 16.01
CA ASP A 62 -26.43 15.63 14.94
C ASP A 62 -24.96 16.03 15.20
N ASP A 63 -24.72 17.26 15.67
CA ASP A 63 -23.39 17.76 16.04
C ASP A 63 -22.78 16.96 17.21
N LEU A 64 -23.60 16.64 18.23
CA LEU A 64 -23.18 15.82 19.37
C LEU A 64 -22.84 14.39 18.95
N ILE A 65 -23.67 13.79 18.08
CA ILE A 65 -23.39 12.45 17.54
C ILE A 65 -22.08 12.47 16.75
N ALA A 66 -21.90 13.45 15.86
CA ALA A 66 -20.68 13.56 15.07
C ALA A 66 -19.43 13.76 15.95
N ALA A 67 -19.54 14.53 17.04
CA ALA A 67 -18.46 14.70 18.00
C ALA A 67 -18.15 13.39 18.76
N ALA A 68 -19.18 12.65 19.17
CA ALA A 68 -19.00 11.35 19.82
C ALA A 68 -18.33 10.35 18.88
N HIS A 69 -18.77 10.27 17.62
CA HIS A 69 -18.15 9.40 16.62
C HIS A 69 -16.68 9.76 16.38
N ARG A 70 -16.34 11.06 16.27
CA ARG A 70 -14.94 11.50 16.17
C ARG A 70 -14.10 11.05 17.37
N ALA A 71 -14.60 11.26 18.59
CA ALA A 71 -13.91 10.82 19.80
C ALA A 71 -13.73 9.29 19.87
N GLN A 72 -14.75 8.53 19.44
CA GLN A 72 -14.65 7.07 19.34
C GLN A 72 -13.59 6.65 18.31
N ALA A 73 -13.52 7.31 17.15
CA ALA A 73 -12.51 7.04 16.14
C ALA A 73 -11.09 7.29 16.68
N ASP A 74 -10.86 8.43 17.32
CA ASP A 74 -9.55 8.76 17.89
C ASP A 74 -9.15 7.75 18.98
N ALA A 75 -10.09 7.35 19.83
CA ALA A 75 -9.87 6.31 20.84
C ALA A 75 -9.52 4.95 20.20
N LEU A 76 -10.19 4.57 19.12
CA LEU A 76 -9.90 3.33 18.39
C LEU A 76 -8.56 3.37 17.66
N GLU A 77 -8.14 4.53 17.18
CA GLU A 77 -6.81 4.73 16.58
C GLU A 77 -5.70 4.53 17.63
N ILE A 78 -5.87 5.11 18.83
CA ILE A 78 -4.96 4.89 19.96
C ILE A 78 -4.96 3.41 20.38
N GLU A 79 -6.14 2.79 20.51
CA GLU A 79 -6.26 1.37 20.85
C GLU A 79 -5.54 0.49 19.81
N ALA A 80 -5.73 0.78 18.53
CA ALA A 80 -5.05 0.06 17.45
C ALA A 80 -3.54 0.22 17.54
N ALA A 81 -3.03 1.44 17.73
CA ALA A 81 -1.60 1.69 17.90
C ALA A 81 -1.02 0.95 19.12
N ALA A 82 -1.75 0.91 20.23
CA ALA A 82 -1.36 0.16 21.43
C ALA A 82 -1.30 -1.35 21.16
N LYS A 83 -2.28 -1.91 20.45
CA LYS A 83 -2.27 -3.32 20.03
C LYS A 83 -1.07 -3.64 19.14
N ARG A 84 -0.73 -2.78 18.18
CA ARG A 84 0.46 -3.01 17.33
C ARG A 84 1.74 -3.05 18.17
N ARG A 85 1.94 -2.06 19.05
CA ARG A 85 3.08 -2.03 19.98
C ARG A 85 3.12 -3.25 20.90
N LEU A 86 1.97 -3.69 21.40
CA LEU A 86 1.87 -4.92 22.20
C LEU A 86 2.36 -6.13 21.40
N ALA A 87 1.96 -6.28 20.13
CA ALA A 87 2.42 -7.39 19.30
C ALA A 87 3.94 -7.34 19.07
N ASP A 88 4.50 -6.16 18.82
CA ASP A 88 5.93 -5.97 18.62
C ASP A 88 6.74 -6.32 19.88
N GLU A 89 6.36 -5.78 21.03
CA GLU A 89 7.06 -6.06 22.29
C GLU A 89 6.91 -7.52 22.70
N TYR A 90 5.71 -8.10 22.52
CA TYR A 90 5.47 -9.50 22.85
C TYR A 90 6.33 -10.43 21.98
N ASP A 91 6.41 -10.18 20.67
CA ASP A 91 7.26 -10.96 19.76
C ASP A 91 8.75 -10.76 20.05
N ALA A 92 9.16 -9.54 20.43
CA ALA A 92 10.53 -9.25 20.86
C ALA A 92 10.89 -9.98 22.16
N ALA A 93 10.00 -9.99 23.15
CA ALA A 93 10.19 -10.74 24.40
C ALA A 93 10.24 -12.25 24.16
N GLN A 94 9.46 -12.78 23.19
CA GLN A 94 9.61 -14.16 22.75
C GLN A 94 10.97 -14.44 22.09
N ALA A 95 11.50 -13.51 21.29
CA ALA A 95 12.81 -13.65 20.67
C ALA A 95 13.95 -13.60 21.70
N ARG A 96 13.80 -12.82 22.78
CA ARG A 96 14.75 -12.77 23.92
C ARG A 96 14.67 -13.99 24.84
N GLY A 97 13.63 -14.81 24.71
CA GLY A 97 13.38 -15.96 25.58
C GLY A 97 12.74 -15.62 26.93
N GLU A 98 12.29 -14.38 27.11
CA GLU A 98 11.61 -13.91 28.33
C GLU A 98 10.16 -14.43 28.41
N VAL A 99 9.54 -14.65 27.25
CA VAL A 99 8.15 -15.13 27.14
C VAL A 99 8.10 -16.46 26.41
N ALA A 100 7.29 -17.38 26.93
CA ALA A 100 7.13 -18.72 26.36
C ALA A 100 6.66 -18.69 24.90
N LYS A 101 7.28 -19.50 24.04
CA LYS A 101 6.89 -19.72 22.64
C LYS A 101 6.09 -21.02 22.49
N ARG A 102 5.17 -21.05 21.52
CA ARG A 102 4.39 -22.26 21.20
C ARG A 102 5.32 -23.35 20.66
N GLY A 103 5.29 -24.53 21.28
CA GLY A 103 6.09 -25.68 20.86
C GLY A 103 7.50 -25.72 21.44
N TRP A 104 7.81 -24.90 22.45
CA TRP A 104 9.06 -25.01 23.21
C TRP A 104 9.08 -26.34 23.97
N GLU A 105 9.87 -27.30 23.48
CA GLU A 105 10.15 -28.55 24.20
C GLU A 105 10.94 -28.23 25.46
N SER A 106 10.43 -28.74 26.58
CA SER A 106 10.92 -28.46 27.92
C SER A 106 12.26 -29.14 28.19
N GLY A 107 13.35 -28.47 27.84
CA GLY A 107 14.69 -28.78 28.34
C GLY A 107 15.29 -27.50 28.88
N VAL A 108 15.61 -27.50 30.19
CA VAL A 108 16.18 -26.39 30.98
C VAL A 108 15.14 -25.37 31.52
N ASP A 109 14.88 -25.49 32.83
CA ASP A 109 14.18 -24.59 33.76
C ASP A 109 12.87 -23.92 33.32
N LYS A 110 11.77 -24.67 33.51
CA LYS A 110 10.37 -24.16 33.53
C LYS A 110 10.13 -22.97 34.48
N HIS A 111 11.05 -22.71 35.42
CA HIS A 111 10.83 -21.75 36.51
C HIS A 111 11.18 -20.30 36.17
N ASN A 112 11.80 -20.02 35.02
CA ASN A 112 12.28 -18.66 34.69
C ASN A 112 11.65 -18.03 33.43
N ILE A 113 10.65 -18.66 32.80
CA ILE A 113 10.02 -18.13 31.57
C ILE A 113 8.58 -17.72 31.86
N THR A 114 8.27 -16.45 31.61
CA THR A 114 6.93 -15.90 31.85
C THR A 114 5.95 -16.35 30.77
N THR A 115 4.72 -16.69 31.16
CA THR A 115 3.66 -17.08 30.22
C THR A 115 2.76 -15.90 29.86
N SER A 116 2.01 -15.99 28.74
CA SER A 116 1.01 -14.96 28.39
C SER A 116 -0.05 -14.78 29.49
N ALA A 117 -0.41 -15.86 30.18
CA ALA A 117 -1.42 -15.83 31.24
C ALA A 117 -0.92 -15.06 32.47
N GLU A 118 0.36 -15.20 32.83
CA GLU A 118 0.99 -14.43 33.92
C GLU A 118 1.07 -12.94 33.59
N LEU A 119 1.19 -12.58 32.31
CA LEU A 119 1.10 -11.19 31.84
C LEU A 119 -0.35 -10.66 31.77
N GLY A 120 -1.35 -11.46 32.14
CA GLY A 120 -2.76 -11.10 32.03
C GLY A 120 -3.28 -11.01 30.59
N LEU A 121 -2.54 -11.56 29.63
CA LEU A 121 -2.86 -11.50 28.21
C LEU A 121 -3.50 -12.78 27.71
N ARG A 122 -4.68 -12.64 27.10
CA ARG A 122 -5.32 -13.76 26.41
C ARG A 122 -4.69 -13.97 25.04
N ARG A 123 -4.64 -15.24 24.62
CA ARG A 123 -4.01 -15.65 23.36
C ARG A 123 -4.67 -15.02 22.12
N ASP A 124 -5.98 -14.85 22.14
CA ASP A 124 -6.73 -14.20 21.07
C ASP A 124 -6.44 -12.69 21.00
N GLN A 125 -6.21 -12.01 22.14
CA GLN A 125 -5.77 -10.61 22.15
C GLN A 125 -4.40 -10.44 21.46
N ILE A 126 -3.45 -11.34 21.76
CA ILE A 126 -2.14 -11.35 21.10
C ILE A 126 -2.30 -11.63 19.61
N HIS A 127 -3.18 -12.58 19.24
CA HIS A 127 -3.44 -12.91 17.84
C HIS A 127 -4.09 -11.75 17.08
N GLU A 128 -5.10 -11.10 17.65
CA GLU A 128 -5.74 -9.91 17.08
C GLU A 128 -4.75 -8.76 16.92
N ALA A 129 -3.92 -8.53 17.94
CA ALA A 129 -2.85 -7.53 17.90
C ALA A 129 -1.85 -7.76 16.77
N ARG A 130 -1.38 -9.01 16.60
CA ARG A 130 -0.49 -9.40 15.50
C ARG A 130 -1.15 -9.19 14.14
N ARG A 131 -2.40 -9.62 13.96
CA ARG A 131 -3.12 -9.41 12.69
C ARG A 131 -3.27 -7.94 12.35
N LEU A 132 -3.60 -7.11 13.34
CA LEU A 132 -3.73 -5.67 13.14
C LEU A 132 -2.40 -5.02 12.78
N ARG A 133 -1.30 -5.41 13.46
CA ARG A 133 0.05 -4.98 13.12
C ARG A 133 0.43 -5.38 11.70
N ASP A 134 0.29 -6.65 11.35
CA ASP A 134 0.72 -7.18 10.07
C ASP A 134 -0.09 -6.56 8.91
N ALA A 135 -1.39 -6.32 9.14
CA ALA A 135 -2.24 -5.63 8.16
C ALA A 135 -1.80 -4.18 7.94
N GLU A 136 -1.49 -3.44 9.01
CA GLU A 136 -1.00 -2.06 8.92
C GLU A 136 0.41 -1.98 8.31
N ALA A 137 1.29 -2.93 8.63
CA ALA A 137 2.61 -3.02 8.02
C ALA A 137 2.51 -3.30 6.51
N ALA A 138 1.54 -4.12 6.11
CA ALA A 138 1.27 -4.43 4.70
C ALA A 138 0.51 -3.30 3.98
N GLU A 139 -0.19 -2.42 4.69
CA GLU A 139 -0.89 -1.26 4.16
C GLU A 139 -0.94 -0.10 5.18
N PRO A 140 0.07 0.77 5.17
CA PRO A 140 0.14 1.88 6.12
C PRO A 140 -1.09 2.80 6.05
N GLY A 141 -1.60 3.21 7.20
CA GLY A 141 -2.79 4.06 7.35
C GLY A 141 -4.12 3.33 7.19
N LEU A 142 -4.15 1.99 7.16
CA LEU A 142 -5.38 1.20 7.00
C LEU A 142 -6.39 1.48 8.11
N VAL A 143 -5.94 1.54 9.37
CA VAL A 143 -6.82 1.85 10.50
C VAL A 143 -7.44 3.24 10.35
N ARG A 144 -6.61 4.27 10.11
CA ARG A 144 -7.05 5.65 9.98
C ARG A 144 -8.07 5.80 8.85
N ARG A 145 -7.75 5.29 7.64
CA ARG A 145 -8.67 5.32 6.49
C ARG A 145 -9.99 4.59 6.77
N THR A 146 -9.96 3.47 7.48
CA THR A 146 -11.17 2.71 7.82
C THR A 146 -12.09 3.52 8.73
N LEU A 147 -11.52 4.21 9.71
CA LEU A 147 -12.26 5.05 10.65
C LEU A 147 -12.78 6.32 9.97
N ASP A 148 -11.95 7.01 9.18
CA ASP A 148 -12.35 8.20 8.42
C ASP A 148 -13.51 7.87 7.47
N ALA A 149 -13.44 6.73 6.77
CA ALA A 149 -14.54 6.29 5.89
C ALA A 149 -15.86 6.00 6.65
N LYS A 150 -15.79 5.65 7.95
CA LYS A 150 -16.99 5.52 8.80
C LYS A 150 -17.56 6.89 9.14
N LEU A 151 -16.69 7.81 9.56
CA LEU A 151 -17.06 9.19 9.88
C LEU A 151 -17.69 9.93 8.69
N GLU A 152 -17.11 9.78 7.50
CA GLU A 152 -17.64 10.37 6.25
C GLU A 152 -19.05 9.89 5.92
N ARG A 153 -19.38 8.62 6.24
CA ARG A 153 -20.73 8.07 6.07
C ARG A 153 -21.69 8.40 7.22
N GLY A 154 -21.22 9.11 8.24
CA GLY A 154 -21.98 9.33 9.48
C GLY A 154 -22.24 8.06 10.29
N GLU A 155 -21.52 6.98 9.99
CA GLU A 155 -21.63 5.69 10.66
C GLU A 155 -20.77 5.65 11.92
N GLU A 156 -21.22 4.93 12.94
CA GLU A 156 -20.44 4.73 14.16
C GLU A 156 -19.13 3.97 13.83
N PRO A 157 -17.96 4.49 14.24
CA PRO A 157 -16.71 3.76 14.13
C PRO A 157 -16.66 2.65 15.18
N THR A 158 -16.31 1.43 14.76
CA THR A 158 -16.37 0.24 15.63
C THR A 158 -15.10 -0.60 15.54
N ARG A 159 -14.78 -1.30 16.63
CA ARG A 159 -13.68 -2.30 16.66
C ARG A 159 -13.85 -3.36 15.57
N SER A 160 -15.08 -3.78 15.31
CA SER A 160 -15.38 -4.81 14.30
C SER A 160 -15.12 -4.33 12.87
N ALA A 161 -15.29 -3.03 12.59
CA ALA A 161 -14.93 -2.46 11.29
C ALA A 161 -13.41 -2.47 11.08
N VAL A 162 -12.65 -2.02 12.08
CA VAL A 162 -11.17 -2.04 12.04
C VAL A 162 -10.65 -3.46 11.91
N ARG A 163 -11.19 -4.39 12.71
CA ARG A 163 -10.84 -5.80 12.64
C ARG A 163 -11.08 -6.34 11.24
N ARG A 164 -12.31 -6.25 10.71
CA ARG A 164 -12.65 -6.74 9.36
C ARG A 164 -11.74 -6.17 8.28
N ALA A 165 -11.45 -4.87 8.31
CA ALA A 165 -10.53 -4.26 7.36
C ALA A 165 -9.13 -4.90 7.39
N ALA A 166 -8.61 -5.19 8.60
CA ALA A 166 -7.34 -5.90 8.75
C ALA A 166 -7.45 -7.37 8.27
N GLU A 167 -8.55 -8.06 8.56
CA GLU A 167 -8.78 -9.44 8.11
C GLU A 167 -8.80 -9.52 6.58
N ASP A 168 -9.60 -8.67 5.93
CA ASP A 168 -9.72 -8.58 4.47
C ASP A 168 -8.38 -8.26 3.82
N ARG A 169 -7.60 -7.37 4.44
CA ARG A 169 -6.28 -7.01 3.92
C ARG A 169 -5.31 -8.18 3.94
N LEU A 170 -5.27 -8.92 5.04
CA LEU A 170 -4.42 -10.11 5.17
C LEU A 170 -4.86 -11.22 4.20
N GLN A 171 -6.18 -11.41 4.05
CA GLN A 171 -6.74 -12.37 3.11
C GLN A 171 -6.31 -12.06 1.67
N ARG A 172 -6.41 -10.79 1.24
CA ARG A 172 -5.91 -10.35 -0.08
C ARG A 172 -4.41 -10.60 -0.26
N SER A 173 -3.61 -10.43 0.80
CA SER A 173 -2.17 -10.75 0.76
C SER A 173 -1.94 -12.24 0.52
N LEU A 174 -2.68 -13.11 1.21
CA LEU A 174 -2.55 -14.57 1.09
C LEU A 174 -2.94 -15.04 -0.32
N GLU A 175 -4.06 -14.55 -0.85
CA GLU A 175 -4.51 -14.87 -2.20
C GLU A 175 -3.52 -14.40 -3.27
N ARG A 176 -2.83 -13.27 -3.04
CA ARG A 176 -1.76 -12.81 -3.93
C ARG A 176 -0.57 -13.76 -3.88
N LEU A 177 -0.15 -14.19 -2.70
CA LEU A 177 0.97 -15.13 -2.53
C LEU A 177 0.66 -16.48 -3.17
N GLN A 178 -0.55 -17.02 -3.00
CA GLN A 178 -0.98 -18.26 -3.63
C GLN A 178 -0.91 -18.17 -5.16
N ARG A 179 -1.41 -17.08 -5.76
CA ARG A 179 -1.31 -16.85 -7.20
C ARG A 179 0.13 -16.78 -7.69
N VAL A 180 1.02 -16.15 -6.92
CA VAL A 180 2.45 -16.10 -7.25
C VAL A 180 3.06 -17.50 -7.18
N GLN A 181 2.74 -18.28 -6.14
CA GLN A 181 3.22 -19.65 -5.98
C GLN A 181 2.74 -20.55 -7.13
N GLU A 182 1.47 -20.50 -7.49
CA GLU A 182 0.91 -21.20 -8.65
C GLU A 182 1.56 -20.76 -9.96
N SER A 183 1.91 -19.48 -10.10
CA SER A 183 2.63 -18.98 -11.26
C SER A 183 4.04 -19.56 -11.33
N VAL A 184 4.76 -19.61 -10.20
CA VAL A 184 6.10 -20.19 -10.13
C VAL A 184 6.03 -21.68 -10.46
N GLN A 185 5.09 -22.42 -9.87
CA GLN A 185 4.91 -23.83 -10.14
C GLN A 185 4.65 -24.11 -11.64
N ARG A 186 3.79 -23.33 -12.30
CA ARG A 186 3.57 -23.46 -13.75
C ARG A 186 4.81 -23.17 -14.58
N LEU A 187 5.62 -22.19 -14.17
CA LEU A 187 6.89 -21.90 -14.82
C LEU A 187 7.92 -23.02 -14.60
N GLU A 188 7.86 -23.70 -13.46
CA GLU A 188 8.70 -24.87 -13.18
C GLU A 188 8.25 -26.10 -13.98
N GLU A 189 6.95 -26.33 -14.14
CA GLU A 189 6.40 -27.41 -14.96
C GLU A 189 6.70 -27.23 -16.45
N THR A 190 6.75 -25.98 -16.92
CA THR A 190 7.10 -25.63 -18.31
C THR A 190 8.60 -25.36 -18.50
N ARG A 191 9.40 -25.49 -17.44
CA ARG A 191 10.85 -25.31 -17.52
C ARG A 191 11.42 -26.40 -18.42
N PRO A 192 12.14 -26.07 -19.51
CA PRO A 192 12.79 -27.08 -20.31
C PRO A 192 13.75 -27.90 -19.44
N PRO A 193 13.91 -29.20 -19.70
CA PRO A 193 14.84 -30.02 -18.93
C PRO A 193 16.24 -29.38 -19.01
N PRO A 194 17.03 -29.44 -17.92
CA PRO A 194 18.39 -28.96 -17.98
C PRO A 194 19.13 -29.68 -19.11
N LEU A 195 19.94 -28.93 -19.86
CA LEU A 195 20.70 -29.47 -20.99
C LEU A 195 21.46 -30.72 -20.54
N THR A 196 21.36 -31.79 -21.32
CA THR A 196 22.17 -32.99 -21.10
C THR A 196 23.65 -32.62 -21.20
N PRO A 197 24.56 -33.39 -20.57
CA PRO A 197 25.99 -33.15 -20.69
C PRO A 197 26.46 -33.04 -22.14
N GLU A 198 25.91 -33.85 -23.05
CA GLU A 198 26.20 -33.80 -24.49
C GLU A 198 25.66 -32.52 -25.16
N GLN A 199 24.44 -32.10 -24.85
CA GLN A 199 23.88 -30.86 -25.37
C GLN A 199 24.65 -29.64 -24.86
N ARG A 200 25.07 -29.66 -23.60
CA ARG A 200 25.93 -28.64 -23.01
C ARG A 200 27.30 -28.62 -23.68
N ALA A 201 27.90 -29.78 -23.93
CA ALA A 201 29.17 -29.87 -24.65
C ALA A 201 29.05 -29.34 -26.09
N ARG A 202 27.97 -29.67 -26.80
CA ARG A 202 27.68 -29.09 -28.13
C ARG A 202 27.47 -27.58 -28.07
N GLN A 203 26.75 -27.09 -27.06
CA GLN A 203 26.56 -25.65 -26.87
C GLN A 203 27.89 -24.94 -26.60
N ILE A 204 28.75 -25.50 -25.74
CA ILE A 204 30.09 -24.96 -25.47
C ILE A 204 30.96 -25.03 -26.73
N ALA A 205 30.87 -26.11 -27.51
CA ALA A 205 31.61 -26.22 -28.77
C ALA A 205 31.19 -25.18 -29.81
N VAL A 206 29.89 -24.81 -29.86
CA VAL A 206 29.36 -23.86 -30.85
C VAL A 206 29.49 -22.40 -30.38
N PHE A 207 29.20 -22.14 -29.10
CA PHE A 207 29.07 -20.77 -28.58
C PHE A 207 30.16 -20.40 -27.56
N GLY A 208 31.07 -21.32 -27.26
CA GLY A 208 32.03 -21.17 -26.17
C GLY A 208 31.36 -21.25 -24.78
N THR A 209 32.21 -21.23 -23.77
CA THR A 209 31.80 -21.01 -22.38
C THR A 209 31.35 -19.57 -22.16
N GLN A 210 30.84 -19.27 -20.97
CA GLN A 210 30.58 -17.88 -20.59
C GLN A 210 31.87 -17.05 -20.57
N GLU A 211 33.00 -17.66 -20.19
CA GLU A 211 34.30 -16.99 -20.14
C GLU A 211 34.81 -16.68 -21.56
N ASP A 212 34.66 -17.62 -22.50
CA ASP A 212 35.06 -17.41 -23.90
C ASP A 212 34.29 -16.24 -24.55
N ARG A 213 32.97 -16.17 -24.30
CA ARG A 213 32.13 -15.06 -24.77
C ARG A 213 32.50 -13.75 -24.09
N ALA A 214 32.83 -13.77 -22.80
CA ALA A 214 33.29 -12.59 -22.09
C ALA A 214 34.63 -12.06 -22.65
N ILE A 215 35.53 -12.93 -23.12
CA ILE A 215 36.76 -12.51 -23.79
C ILE A 215 36.42 -11.75 -25.07
N HIS A 216 35.52 -12.27 -25.90
CA HIS A 216 35.07 -11.60 -27.11
C HIS A 216 34.41 -10.24 -26.81
N GLU A 217 33.49 -10.17 -25.85
CA GLU A 217 32.83 -8.92 -25.47
C GLU A 217 33.81 -7.87 -24.96
N ARG A 218 34.83 -8.26 -24.17
CA ARG A 218 35.88 -7.33 -23.70
C ARG A 218 36.73 -6.78 -24.84
N LEU A 219 37.02 -7.59 -25.86
CA LEU A 219 37.75 -7.15 -27.05
C LEU A 219 36.95 -6.09 -27.82
N VAL A 220 35.64 -6.34 -28.00
CA VAL A 220 34.73 -5.36 -28.63
C VAL A 220 34.72 -4.05 -27.83
N GLU A 221 34.60 -4.12 -26.50
CA GLU A 221 34.62 -2.93 -25.65
C GLU A 221 35.95 -2.15 -25.77
N ILE A 222 37.10 -2.84 -25.79
CA ILE A 222 38.41 -2.19 -25.96
C ILE A 222 38.47 -1.41 -27.28
N VAL A 223 38.00 -2.01 -28.36
CA VAL A 223 37.97 -1.35 -29.68
C VAL A 223 37.07 -0.13 -29.66
N GLU A 224 35.84 -0.28 -29.16
CA GLU A 224 34.89 0.84 -29.03
C GLU A 224 35.49 2.00 -28.21
N ARG A 225 36.14 1.69 -27.08
CA ARG A 225 36.78 2.70 -26.23
C ARG A 225 37.95 3.42 -26.90
N ILE A 226 38.69 2.73 -27.77
CA ILE A 226 39.78 3.32 -28.56
C ILE A 226 39.20 4.22 -29.66
N ASP A 227 38.15 3.77 -30.34
CA ASP A 227 37.47 4.53 -31.40
C ASP A 227 36.78 5.80 -30.88
N GLU A 228 36.33 5.79 -29.61
CA GLU A 228 35.82 6.98 -28.91
C GLU A 228 36.90 8.04 -28.63
N GLN A 229 38.20 7.71 -28.71
CA GLN A 229 39.28 8.66 -28.42
C GLN A 229 39.54 9.62 -29.58
N PRO A 230 39.93 10.87 -29.29
CA PRO A 230 40.47 11.76 -30.32
C PRO A 230 41.78 11.18 -30.88
N SER A 231 42.23 11.71 -32.03
CA SER A 231 43.51 11.30 -32.63
C SER A 231 44.67 11.30 -31.61
N PRO A 232 45.66 10.39 -31.69
CA PRO A 232 46.71 10.29 -30.67
C PRO A 232 47.43 11.60 -30.35
N ALA A 233 47.70 12.43 -31.37
CA ALA A 233 48.33 13.74 -31.20
C ALA A 233 47.42 14.75 -30.47
N GLU A 234 46.10 14.61 -30.59
CA GLU A 234 45.13 15.42 -29.86
C GLU A 234 44.93 14.88 -28.44
N ALA A 235 44.85 13.57 -28.25
CA ALA A 235 44.77 12.94 -26.94
C ALA A 235 45.94 13.38 -26.03
N VAL A 236 47.18 13.34 -26.54
CA VAL A 236 48.38 13.80 -25.80
C VAL A 236 48.30 15.29 -25.42
N ARG A 237 47.73 16.13 -26.30
CA ARG A 237 47.56 17.56 -26.04
C ARG A 237 46.48 17.84 -24.99
N ARG A 238 45.43 17.01 -24.93
CA ARG A 238 44.32 17.14 -23.99
C ARG A 238 44.64 16.64 -22.58
N ILE A 239 45.69 15.82 -22.38
CA ILE A 239 46.11 15.38 -21.05
C ILE A 239 46.76 16.56 -20.28
N PRO A 240 46.23 16.96 -19.11
CA PRO A 240 46.77 18.04 -18.31
C PRO A 240 48.23 17.78 -17.89
N PRO A 241 49.12 18.79 -17.89
CA PRO A 241 50.51 18.62 -17.47
C PRO A 241 50.66 17.98 -16.08
N ALA A 242 49.76 18.31 -15.16
CA ALA A 242 49.74 17.76 -13.80
C ALA A 242 49.50 16.25 -13.77
N SER A 243 48.82 15.66 -14.76
CA SER A 243 48.47 14.24 -14.79
C SER A 243 49.46 13.39 -15.61
N ARG A 244 50.42 14.01 -16.30
CA ARG A 244 51.34 13.30 -17.21
C ARG A 244 52.20 12.26 -16.51
N HIS A 245 52.54 12.49 -15.24
CA HIS A 245 53.34 11.54 -14.45
C HIS A 245 52.59 10.25 -14.11
N ALA A 246 51.25 10.27 -14.16
CA ALA A 246 50.40 9.11 -13.89
C ALA A 246 50.12 8.27 -15.16
N VAL A 247 50.54 8.74 -16.34
CA VAL A 247 50.37 8.01 -17.60
C VAL A 247 51.48 6.98 -17.73
N GLU A 248 51.14 5.71 -17.50
CA GLU A 248 52.09 4.60 -17.63
C GLU A 248 52.17 4.11 -19.08
N ILE A 249 53.31 4.36 -19.73
CA ILE A 249 53.53 3.98 -21.13
C ILE A 249 53.77 2.46 -21.29
N ALA A 250 54.42 1.82 -20.32
CA ALA A 250 54.80 0.41 -20.43
C ALA A 250 53.58 -0.54 -20.51
N PRO A 251 52.53 -0.41 -19.66
CA PRO A 251 51.29 -1.16 -19.82
C PRO A 251 50.61 -0.93 -21.16
N MET A 252 50.55 0.32 -21.64
CA MET A 252 49.93 0.65 -22.94
C MET A 252 50.65 -0.06 -24.11
N ARG A 253 51.98 -0.07 -24.10
CA ARG A 253 52.77 -0.79 -25.12
C ARG A 253 52.58 -2.31 -25.05
N ARG A 254 52.48 -2.88 -23.85
CA ARG A 254 52.17 -4.31 -23.68
C ARG A 254 50.79 -4.67 -24.20
N ALA A 255 49.78 -3.84 -23.92
CA ALA A 255 48.43 -4.04 -24.43
C ALA A 255 48.39 -3.95 -25.97
N ALA A 256 49.07 -2.98 -26.57
CA ALA A 256 49.17 -2.85 -28.02
C ALA A 256 49.86 -4.06 -28.68
N ALA A 257 50.95 -4.55 -28.09
CA ALA A 257 51.64 -5.76 -28.55
C ALA A 257 50.71 -6.98 -28.47
N TRP A 258 50.03 -7.18 -27.35
CA TRP A 258 49.09 -8.29 -27.18
C TRP A 258 47.94 -8.26 -28.20
N LEU A 259 47.38 -7.08 -28.49
CA LEU A 259 46.33 -6.94 -29.52
C LEU A 259 46.85 -7.26 -30.93
N THR A 260 48.10 -6.89 -31.22
CA THR A 260 48.74 -7.20 -32.50
C THR A 260 49.01 -8.70 -32.63
N ASP A 261 49.54 -9.32 -31.58
CA ASP A 261 49.78 -10.76 -31.53
C ASP A 261 48.45 -11.53 -31.66
N PHE A 262 47.41 -11.11 -30.93
CA PHE A 262 46.08 -11.70 -30.99
C PHE A 262 45.47 -11.63 -32.40
N THR A 263 45.46 -10.44 -33.03
CA THR A 263 44.89 -10.27 -34.38
C THR A 263 45.65 -11.08 -35.41
N THR A 264 46.98 -11.12 -35.32
CA THR A 264 47.83 -11.94 -36.20
C THR A 264 47.52 -13.44 -36.05
N LEU A 265 47.44 -13.94 -34.82
CA LEU A 265 47.13 -15.34 -34.54
C LEU A 265 45.71 -15.70 -34.98
N TYR A 266 44.74 -14.82 -34.70
CA TYR A 266 43.34 -15.03 -35.09
C TYR A 266 43.17 -15.07 -36.61
N GLU A 267 43.81 -14.16 -37.36
CA GLU A 267 43.82 -14.21 -38.82
C GLU A 267 44.45 -15.52 -39.33
N GLN A 268 45.58 -15.95 -38.76
CA GLN A 268 46.21 -17.22 -39.15
C GLN A 268 45.30 -18.44 -38.88
N GLU A 269 44.63 -18.48 -37.74
CA GLU A 269 43.75 -19.59 -37.35
C GLU A 269 42.46 -19.62 -38.18
N VAL A 270 41.88 -18.45 -38.49
CA VAL A 270 40.62 -18.37 -39.25
C VAL A 270 40.85 -18.52 -40.76
N GLN A 271 41.96 -18.02 -41.31
CA GLN A 271 42.26 -18.09 -42.74
C GLN A 271 42.72 -19.48 -43.20
N ASN A 272 43.28 -20.29 -42.29
CA ASN A 272 43.73 -21.65 -42.59
C ASN A 272 42.62 -22.71 -42.48
N GLY A 273 41.39 -22.31 -42.14
CA GLY A 273 40.27 -23.23 -41.94
C GLY A 273 40.44 -24.05 -40.66
N THR A 274 39.33 -24.33 -40.02
CA THR A 274 39.20 -25.09 -38.76
C THR A 274 39.54 -26.59 -38.95
N ASP A 275 40.72 -26.90 -39.48
CA ASP A 275 41.30 -28.26 -39.60
C ASP A 275 42.67 -28.37 -38.86
N ALA A 276 42.98 -27.42 -37.96
CA ALA A 276 44.27 -27.35 -37.26
C ALA A 276 44.23 -27.80 -35.78
N SER A 277 43.22 -28.57 -35.38
CA SER A 277 43.22 -29.22 -34.07
C SER A 277 42.41 -30.52 -34.08
N GLU A 278 43.01 -31.57 -34.68
CA GLU A 278 42.96 -32.95 -34.16
C GLU A 278 44.20 -33.22 -33.28
#